data_AF-A0A3D5H6Y2-F1
#
_entry.id   AF-A0A3D5H6Y2-F1
#
_cell.length_a   1.000
_cell.length_b   1.000
_cell.length_c   1.000
_cell.angle_alpha   90.00
_cell.angle_beta   90.00
_cell.angle_gamma   90.00
#
_symmetry.space_group_name_H-M   'P 1'
#
loop_
_entity.id
_entity.type
_entity.pdbx_description
1 polymer ?
#
loop_
_entity_poly.entity_id
_entity_poly.type
_entity_poly.pdbx_seq_one_letter_code
_entity_poly.pdbx_strand_id
1 'polypeptide(L)'
;MLPALNLPLIILAAVFVLIAVRQIGSIRFHIWQAMLMGALVVLFTGQIEPGIAWAAINMDVMLFLFGMFVVGQGLEESGYLAHISYKYFRRARSRDTLLLMILFGIGIASAFLMNDSLAIVGTPVVLLLSKKHGMSAKLLLLALAFAVTIGSVMSPIGNPQNLLIALNGGIQNPFLTFLRYLLLPTLLNLYLTFLLLKKFFPDDFHEAELRHSQEPIRNHELAVLSRLSLRIVLLLVLAKIVTAPLGLGIEFRLTHIALTASLPILVGSSRRWRILRNIDWHTLVFFAAMFVLMESVWRTGFFQSLIKQSGVNVATTEMILAISVVLSQLISNV
;
A
#
# COMPACT_ATOMS: atom_id res chain seq x y z
N MET A 1 11.97 -34.69 -16.79
CA MET A 1 11.96 -35.17 -15.40
C MET A 1 11.31 -34.08 -14.57
N LEU A 2 10.12 -34.32 -14.01
CA LEU A 2 9.51 -33.36 -13.07
C LEU A 2 10.49 -33.16 -11.91
N PRO A 3 10.82 -31.92 -11.52
CA PRO A 3 11.66 -31.70 -10.33
C PRO A 3 10.95 -32.38 -9.15
N ALA A 4 11.70 -33.13 -8.34
CA ALA A 4 11.19 -33.68 -7.09
C ALA A 4 10.47 -32.54 -6.34
N LEU A 5 9.26 -32.80 -5.85
CA LEU A 5 8.46 -31.82 -5.12
C LEU A 5 9.23 -31.37 -3.88
N ASN A 6 9.96 -30.27 -4.03
CA ASN A 6 10.78 -29.70 -2.97
C ASN A 6 9.86 -29.20 -1.86
N LEU A 7 10.15 -29.58 -0.62
CA LEU A 7 9.34 -29.22 0.55
C LEU A 7 8.99 -27.72 0.63
N PRO A 8 9.89 -26.76 0.29
CA PRO A 8 9.54 -25.34 0.24
C PRO A 8 8.41 -24.99 -0.73
N LEU A 9 8.31 -25.67 -1.88
CA LEU A 9 7.23 -25.45 -2.85
C LEU A 9 5.89 -25.97 -2.34
N ILE A 10 5.90 -27.12 -1.66
CA ILE A 10 4.71 -27.67 -1.01
C ILE A 10 4.21 -26.70 0.05
N ILE A 11 5.13 -26.16 0.87
CA ILE A 11 4.80 -25.17 1.90
C ILE A 11 4.25 -23.89 1.26
N LEU A 12 4.88 -23.38 0.19
CA LEU A 12 4.39 -22.19 -0.52
C LEU A 12 2.97 -22.42 -1.08
N ALA A 13 2.73 -23.56 -1.73
CA ALA A 13 1.41 -23.92 -2.24
C ALA A 13 0.38 -24.01 -1.12
N ALA A 14 0.72 -24.64 0.02
CA ALA A 14 -0.13 -24.72 1.20
C ALA A 14 -0.44 -23.33 1.77
N VAL A 15 0.54 -22.43 1.85
CA VAL A 15 0.35 -21.03 2.27
C VAL A 15 -0.61 -20.31 1.33
N PHE A 16 -0.46 -20.45 0.01
CA PHE A 16 -1.38 -19.82 -0.94
C PHE A 16 -2.80 -20.38 -0.84
N VAL A 17 -2.96 -21.69 -0.69
CA VAL A 17 -4.28 -22.31 -0.44
C VAL A 17 -4.89 -21.76 0.84
N LEU A 18 -4.10 -21.64 1.92
CA LEU A 18 -4.58 -21.10 3.19
C LEU A 18 -5.00 -19.62 3.07
N ILE A 19 -4.24 -18.80 2.33
CA ILE A 19 -4.56 -17.40 2.06
C ILE A 19 -5.82 -17.27 1.20
N ALA A 20 -6.03 -18.16 0.23
CA ALA A 20 -7.20 -18.15 -0.65
C ALA A 20 -8.48 -18.59 0.09
N VAL A 21 -8.40 -19.68 0.87
CA VAL A 21 -9.55 -20.24 1.59
C VAL A 21 -9.90 -19.38 2.82
N ARG A 22 -8.92 -18.72 3.46
CA ARG A 22 -9.04 -17.85 4.65
C ARG A 22 -9.64 -18.49 5.91
N GLN A 23 -10.20 -19.69 5.83
CA GLN A 23 -10.88 -20.38 6.93
C GLN A 23 -10.73 -21.91 6.81
N ILE A 24 -10.26 -22.56 7.88
CA ILE A 24 -10.25 -24.03 7.98
C ILE A 24 -11.13 -24.42 9.16
N GLY A 25 -12.24 -25.11 8.87
CA GLY A 25 -13.26 -25.43 9.87
C GLY A 25 -13.85 -24.17 10.50
N SER A 26 -13.69 -24.01 11.81
CA SER A 26 -14.12 -22.83 12.58
C SER A 26 -13.04 -21.76 12.74
N ILE A 27 -11.78 -22.05 12.36
CA ILE A 27 -10.64 -21.14 12.56
C ILE A 27 -10.46 -20.28 11.31
N ARG A 28 -10.53 -18.96 11.49
CA ARG A 28 -10.19 -17.98 10.46
C ARG A 28 -8.72 -17.59 10.58
N PHE A 29 -7.99 -17.67 9.48
CA PHE A 29 -6.58 -17.31 9.43
C PHE A 29 -6.44 -15.94 8.77
N HIS A 30 -5.68 -15.06 9.41
CA HIS A 30 -5.22 -13.83 8.79
C HIS A 30 -4.06 -14.15 7.84
N ILE A 31 -3.92 -13.35 6.77
CA ILE A 31 -2.91 -13.55 5.71
C ILE A 31 -1.49 -13.60 6.30
N TRP A 32 -1.19 -12.72 7.26
CA TRP A 32 0.11 -12.68 7.96
C TRP A 32 0.41 -13.97 8.74
N GLN A 33 -0.62 -14.62 9.32
CA GLN A 33 -0.44 -15.87 10.07
C GLN A 33 -0.08 -17.01 9.14
N ALA A 34 -0.76 -17.11 7.99
CA ALA A 34 -0.46 -18.12 6.98
C ALA A 34 0.99 -17.99 6.49
N MET A 35 1.42 -16.77 6.16
CA MET A 35 2.78 -16.50 5.73
C MET A 35 3.81 -16.80 6.82
N LEU A 36 3.55 -16.38 8.07
CA LEU A 36 4.41 -16.66 9.22
C LEU A 36 4.56 -18.16 9.47
N MET A 37 3.47 -18.93 9.43
CA MET A 37 3.53 -20.38 9.57
C MET A 37 4.40 -21.01 8.47
N GLY A 38 4.25 -20.58 7.21
CA GLY A 38 5.11 -21.05 6.12
C GLY A 38 6.60 -20.80 6.39
N ALA A 39 6.95 -19.58 6.80
CA ALA A 39 8.31 -19.20 7.16
C ALA A 39 8.88 -20.03 8.33
N LEU A 40 8.07 -20.26 9.37
CA LEU A 40 8.47 -21.08 10.51
C LEU A 40 8.67 -22.54 10.12
N VAL A 41 7.80 -23.11 9.27
CA VAL A 41 7.95 -24.49 8.82
C VAL A 41 9.23 -24.68 8.02
N VAL A 42 9.57 -23.79 7.07
CA VAL A 42 10.84 -23.91 6.31
C VAL A 42 12.07 -23.76 7.21
N LEU A 43 11.98 -22.94 8.26
CA LEU A 43 13.05 -22.81 9.27
C LEU A 43 13.20 -24.08 10.11
N PHE A 44 12.12 -24.58 10.71
CA PHE A 44 12.17 -25.75 11.60
C PHE A 44 12.48 -27.06 10.86
N THR A 45 12.11 -27.15 9.57
CA THR A 45 12.44 -28.30 8.71
C THR A 45 13.82 -28.18 8.06
N GLY A 46 14.60 -27.16 8.40
CA GLY A 46 15.99 -26.99 7.93
C GLY A 46 16.11 -26.68 6.43
N GLN A 47 15.04 -26.22 5.79
CA GLN A 47 15.06 -25.86 4.35
C GLN A 47 15.76 -24.52 4.10
N ILE A 48 15.96 -23.73 5.14
CA ILE A 48 16.77 -22.52 5.13
C ILE A 48 17.49 -22.39 6.47
N GLU A 49 18.80 -22.13 6.41
CA GLU A 49 19.58 -21.90 7.62
C GLU A 49 19.19 -20.59 8.29
N PRO A 50 19.14 -20.50 9.64
CA PRO A 50 18.74 -19.28 10.34
C PRO A 50 19.53 -18.02 9.95
N GLY A 51 20.84 -18.16 9.70
CA GLY A 51 21.68 -17.03 9.27
C GLY A 51 21.30 -16.50 7.90
N ILE A 52 20.95 -17.39 6.97
CA ILE A 52 20.50 -17.04 5.62
C ILE A 52 19.09 -16.44 5.68
N ALA A 53 18.19 -17.03 6.48
CA ALA A 53 16.86 -16.51 6.68
C ALA A 53 16.87 -15.08 7.25
N TRP A 54 17.75 -14.81 8.22
CA TRP A 54 17.96 -13.45 8.74
C TRP A 54 18.46 -12.49 7.66
N ALA A 55 19.45 -12.91 6.87
CA ALA A 55 20.01 -12.11 5.77
C ALA A 55 19.00 -11.87 4.63
N ALA A 56 18.01 -12.76 4.47
CA ALA A 56 16.95 -12.61 3.47
C ALA A 56 15.99 -11.45 3.78
N ILE A 57 15.81 -11.11 5.07
CA ILE A 57 14.93 -10.03 5.49
C ILE A 57 15.55 -8.69 5.06
N ASN A 58 14.90 -8.01 4.12
CA ASN A 58 15.36 -6.71 3.66
C ASN A 58 15.08 -5.63 4.71
N MET A 59 16.09 -5.28 5.51
CA MET A 59 15.97 -4.29 6.57
C MET A 59 15.60 -2.89 6.07
N ASP A 60 15.99 -2.52 4.85
CA ASP A 60 15.59 -1.23 4.26
C ASP A 60 14.08 -1.17 4.04
N VAL A 61 13.48 -2.24 3.50
CA VAL A 61 12.01 -2.36 3.36
C VAL A 61 11.35 -2.31 4.73
N MET A 62 11.85 -3.08 5.69
CA MET A 62 11.25 -3.18 7.02
C MET A 62 11.24 -1.84 7.76
N LEU A 63 12.37 -1.14 7.78
CA LEU A 63 12.51 0.17 8.42
C LEU A 63 11.71 1.25 7.68
N PHE A 64 11.62 1.16 6.35
CA PHE A 64 10.77 2.04 5.57
C PHE A 64 9.29 1.89 5.93
N LEU A 65 8.78 0.66 5.89
CA LEU A 65 7.38 0.36 6.21
C LEU A 65 7.05 0.80 7.63
N PHE A 66 7.93 0.49 8.59
CA PHE A 66 7.79 0.95 9.97
C PHE A 66 7.66 2.47 10.06
N GLY A 67 8.57 3.24 9.45
CA GLY A 67 8.52 4.70 9.48
C GLY A 67 7.23 5.26 8.87
N MET A 68 6.80 4.70 7.73
CA MET A 68 5.56 5.13 7.07
C MET A 68 4.30 4.74 7.86
N PHE A 69 4.28 3.57 8.52
CA PHE A 69 3.17 3.20 9.40
C PHE A 69 3.08 4.10 10.63
N VAL A 70 4.21 4.51 11.21
CA VAL A 70 4.21 5.50 12.30
C VAL A 70 3.62 6.84 11.83
N VAL A 71 4.02 7.31 10.65
CA VAL A 71 3.47 8.56 10.07
C VAL A 71 1.97 8.42 9.79
N GLY A 72 1.55 7.32 9.16
CA GLY A 72 0.14 7.02 8.89
C GLY A 72 -0.70 6.97 10.16
N GLN A 73 -0.25 6.23 11.16
CA GLN A 73 -0.94 6.10 12.45
C GLN A 73 -1.00 7.42 13.22
N GLY A 74 0.04 8.25 13.18
CA GLY A 74 0.01 9.59 13.77
C GLY A 74 -1.03 10.50 13.10
N LEU A 75 -1.09 10.47 11.76
CA LEU A 75 -2.08 11.21 10.96
C LEU A 75 -3.52 10.77 11.25
N GLU A 76 -3.73 9.46 11.45
CA GLU A 76 -5.01 8.88 11.84
C GLU A 76 -5.40 9.27 13.28
N GLU A 77 -4.55 8.99 14.27
CA GLU A 77 -4.85 9.23 15.68
C GLU A 77 -5.04 10.71 16.01
N SER A 78 -4.34 11.61 15.31
CA SER A 78 -4.54 13.05 15.47
C SER A 78 -5.88 13.54 14.94
N GLY A 79 -6.52 12.78 14.04
CA GLY A 79 -7.65 13.23 13.24
C GLY A 79 -7.26 14.28 12.19
N TYR A 80 -5.97 14.54 11.98
CA TYR A 80 -5.50 15.58 11.07
C TYR A 80 -5.84 15.23 9.62
N LEU A 81 -5.69 13.96 9.24
CA LEU A 81 -6.03 13.49 7.89
C LEU A 81 -7.52 13.63 7.61
N ALA A 82 -8.39 13.24 8.56
CA ALA A 82 -9.84 13.45 8.44
C ALA A 82 -10.20 14.94 8.32
N HIS A 83 -9.54 15.81 9.11
CA HIS A 83 -9.75 17.25 9.04
C HIS A 83 -9.36 17.86 7.68
N ILE A 84 -8.22 17.46 7.10
CA ILE A 84 -7.82 17.90 5.76
C ILE A 84 -8.80 17.38 4.70
N SER A 85 -9.13 16.09 4.74
CA SER A 85 -10.09 15.48 3.80
C SER A 85 -11.41 16.23 3.82
N TYR A 86 -11.93 16.54 5.00
CA TYR A 86 -13.14 17.33 5.15
C TYR A 86 -13.00 18.75 4.55
N LYS A 87 -11.91 19.45 4.86
CA LYS A 87 -11.63 20.80 4.33
C LYS A 87 -11.51 20.78 2.81
N TYR A 88 -10.97 19.71 2.24
CA TYR A 88 -10.88 19.50 0.81
C TYR A 88 -12.28 19.31 0.21
N PHE A 89 -13.04 18.31 0.66
CA PHE A 89 -14.36 17.98 0.10
C PHE A 89 -15.42 19.07 0.24
N ARG A 90 -15.27 20.00 1.20
CA ARG A 90 -16.20 21.14 1.36
C ARG A 90 -16.28 22.06 0.13
N ARG A 91 -15.31 21.96 -0.77
CA ARG A 91 -15.27 22.76 -2.02
C ARG A 91 -16.15 22.16 -3.12
N ALA A 92 -16.57 20.90 -2.97
CA ALA A 92 -17.48 20.27 -3.91
C ALA A 92 -18.82 21.00 -3.89
N ARG A 93 -19.30 21.38 -5.09
CA ARG A 93 -20.60 22.03 -5.29
C ARG A 93 -21.65 21.10 -5.91
N SER A 94 -21.24 19.96 -6.47
CA SER A 94 -22.11 18.92 -7.01
C SER A 94 -21.63 17.54 -6.59
N ARG A 95 -22.52 16.54 -6.69
CA ARG A 95 -22.20 15.13 -6.42
C ARG A 95 -21.14 14.58 -7.37
N ASP A 96 -21.17 15.01 -8.64
CA ASP A 96 -20.11 14.72 -9.63
C ASP A 96 -18.75 15.25 -9.15
N THR A 97 -18.68 16.52 -8.74
CA THR A 97 -17.44 17.11 -8.23
C THR A 97 -16.97 16.41 -6.97
N LEU A 98 -17.89 16.04 -6.06
CA LEU A 98 -17.54 15.31 -4.84
C LEU A 98 -16.89 13.96 -5.17
N LEU A 99 -17.48 13.20 -6.10
CA LEU A 99 -16.96 11.89 -6.49
C LEU A 99 -15.59 12.01 -7.19
N LEU A 100 -15.43 12.98 -8.10
CA LEU A 100 -14.13 13.27 -8.72
C LEU A 100 -13.09 13.68 -7.68
N MET A 101 -13.47 14.50 -6.69
CA MET A 101 -12.57 14.87 -5.61
C MET A 101 -12.19 13.67 -4.75
N ILE A 102 -13.10 12.72 -4.49
CA ILE A 102 -12.76 11.48 -3.79
C ILE A 102 -11.75 10.68 -4.61
N LEU A 103 -12.03 10.44 -5.90
CA LEU A 103 -11.18 9.64 -6.78
C LEU A 103 -9.79 10.25 -6.96
N PHE A 104 -9.72 11.51 -7.38
CA PHE A 104 -8.44 12.18 -7.63
C PHE A 104 -7.76 12.64 -6.35
N GLY A 105 -8.50 13.21 -5.40
CA GLY A 105 -7.94 13.73 -4.16
C GLY A 105 -7.37 12.61 -3.28
N ILE A 106 -8.14 11.53 -3.05
CA ILE A 106 -7.64 10.39 -2.27
C ILE A 106 -6.64 9.58 -3.10
N GLY A 107 -6.86 9.39 -4.40
CA GLY A 107 -5.92 8.65 -5.24
C GLY A 107 -4.54 9.30 -5.29
N ILE A 108 -4.46 10.62 -5.51
CA ILE A 108 -3.19 11.35 -5.46
C ILE A 108 -2.60 11.31 -4.05
N ALA A 109 -3.41 11.46 -2.99
CA ALA A 109 -2.92 11.32 -1.63
C ALA A 109 -2.30 9.92 -1.38
N SER A 110 -2.86 8.87 -1.98
CA SER A 110 -2.38 7.49 -1.87
C SER A 110 -1.07 7.22 -2.60
N ALA A 111 -0.60 8.14 -3.44
CA ALA A 111 0.76 8.08 -3.96
C ALA A 111 1.81 8.49 -2.92
N PHE A 112 1.40 9.25 -1.89
CA PHE A 112 2.31 9.77 -0.85
C PHE A 112 2.11 9.11 0.52
N LEU A 113 0.91 8.58 0.75
CA LEU A 113 0.51 7.86 1.95
C LEU A 113 0.17 6.43 1.57
N MET A 114 0.36 5.48 2.50
CA MET A 114 0.00 4.10 2.25
C MET A 114 -1.50 3.95 2.02
N ASN A 115 -1.87 3.19 0.98
CA ASN A 115 -3.24 2.88 0.59
C ASN A 115 -4.10 2.38 1.75
N ASP A 116 -3.54 1.53 2.63
CA ASP A 116 -4.27 0.93 3.74
C ASP A 116 -4.65 1.97 4.81
N SER A 117 -3.70 2.83 5.18
CA SER A 117 -3.96 3.94 6.12
C SER A 117 -5.00 4.91 5.58
N LEU A 118 -4.98 5.21 4.27
CA LEU A 118 -5.98 6.06 3.65
C LEU A 118 -7.35 5.39 3.54
N ALA A 119 -7.40 4.07 3.33
CA ALA A 119 -8.66 3.33 3.34
C ALA A 119 -9.31 3.37 4.73
N ILE A 120 -8.54 3.15 5.80
CA ILE A 120 -9.03 3.18 7.18
C ILE A 120 -9.56 4.56 7.55
N VAL A 121 -8.80 5.62 7.27
CA VAL A 121 -9.22 7.01 7.59
C VAL A 121 -10.29 7.52 6.63
N GLY A 122 -10.22 7.13 5.36
CA GLY A 122 -11.17 7.53 4.33
C GLY A 122 -12.56 6.95 4.57
N THR A 123 -12.66 5.73 5.08
CA THR A 123 -13.92 5.02 5.32
C THR A 123 -14.92 5.83 6.17
N PRO A 124 -14.59 6.29 7.40
CA PRO A 124 -15.49 7.10 8.19
C PRO A 124 -15.80 8.45 7.51
N VAL A 125 -14.85 9.03 6.77
CA VAL A 125 -15.06 10.29 6.04
C VAL A 125 -16.10 10.11 4.93
N VAL A 126 -15.97 9.08 4.09
CA VAL A 126 -16.92 8.84 3.00
C VAL A 126 -18.29 8.40 3.51
N LEU A 127 -18.36 7.66 4.62
CA LEU A 127 -19.62 7.33 5.28
C LEU A 127 -20.34 8.56 5.84
N LEU A 128 -19.60 9.51 6.42
CA LEU A 128 -20.15 10.78 6.86
C LEU A 128 -20.67 11.61 5.67
N LEU A 129 -19.91 11.68 4.58
CA LEU A 129 -20.32 12.37 3.35
C LEU A 129 -21.57 11.72 2.74
N SER A 130 -21.65 10.39 2.71
CA SER A 130 -22.82 9.63 2.26
C SER A 130 -24.07 10.06 3.03
N LYS A 131 -24.03 10.00 4.37
CA LYS A 131 -25.16 10.40 5.23
C LYS A 131 -25.59 11.85 5.01
N LYS A 132 -24.62 12.74 4.84
CA LYS A 132 -24.85 14.19 4.75
C LYS A 132 -25.40 14.64 3.41
N HIS A 133 -24.96 14.00 2.33
CA HIS A 133 -25.28 14.39 0.96
C HIS A 133 -26.35 13.49 0.32
N GLY A 134 -26.87 12.51 1.08
CA GLY A 134 -27.88 11.58 0.60
C GLY A 134 -27.40 10.70 -0.55
N MET A 135 -26.09 10.41 -0.59
CA MET A 135 -25.48 9.52 -1.58
C MET A 135 -25.31 8.12 -0.99
N SER A 136 -25.36 7.09 -1.83
CA SER A 136 -25.21 5.72 -1.38
C SER A 136 -23.82 5.48 -0.76
N ALA A 137 -23.82 4.86 0.43
CA ALA A 137 -22.57 4.49 1.10
C ALA A 137 -21.75 3.52 0.23
N LYS A 138 -22.43 2.63 -0.50
CA LYS A 138 -21.81 1.69 -1.43
C LYS A 138 -21.01 2.40 -2.53
N LEU A 139 -21.57 3.43 -3.17
CA LEU A 139 -20.87 4.22 -4.19
C LEU A 139 -19.60 4.85 -3.63
N LEU A 140 -19.70 5.55 -2.48
CA LEU A 140 -18.55 6.28 -1.94
C LEU A 140 -17.47 5.36 -1.35
N LEU A 141 -17.85 4.19 -0.82
CA LEU A 141 -16.89 3.17 -0.37
C LEU A 141 -16.16 2.52 -1.56
N LEU A 142 -16.87 2.22 -2.65
CA LEU A 142 -16.23 1.73 -3.88
C LEU A 142 -15.30 2.79 -4.48
N ALA A 143 -15.74 4.05 -4.51
CA ALA A 143 -14.91 5.16 -4.96
C ALA A 143 -13.63 5.29 -4.14
N LEU A 144 -13.75 5.18 -2.81
CA LEU A 144 -12.59 5.17 -1.91
C LEU A 144 -11.64 4.01 -2.22
N ALA A 145 -12.17 2.79 -2.31
CA ALA A 145 -11.38 1.59 -2.57
C ALA A 145 -10.62 1.68 -3.90
N PHE A 146 -11.31 2.07 -4.97
CA PHE A 146 -10.66 2.27 -6.27
C PHE A 146 -9.65 3.43 -6.25
N ALA A 147 -9.96 4.54 -5.57
CA ALA A 147 -9.07 5.70 -5.47
C ALA A 147 -7.73 5.32 -4.83
N VAL A 148 -7.75 4.69 -3.65
CA VAL A 148 -6.51 4.32 -2.94
C VAL A 148 -5.70 3.30 -3.73
N THR A 149 -6.36 2.29 -4.32
CA THR A 149 -5.66 1.26 -5.10
C THR A 149 -5.05 1.83 -6.37
N ILE A 150 -5.84 2.48 -7.22
CA ILE A 150 -5.37 3.03 -8.50
C ILE A 150 -4.33 4.13 -8.27
N GLY A 151 -4.59 5.02 -7.30
CA GLY A 151 -3.71 6.14 -6.98
C GLY A 151 -2.34 5.73 -6.45
N SER A 152 -2.26 4.67 -5.65
CA SER A 152 -1.00 4.20 -5.06
C SER A 152 0.03 3.71 -6.10
N VAL A 153 -0.43 3.23 -7.26
CA VAL A 153 0.41 2.63 -8.31
C VAL A 153 1.44 3.61 -8.88
N MET A 154 1.14 4.91 -8.93
CA MET A 154 2.06 5.90 -9.53
C MET A 154 3.28 6.26 -8.68
N SER A 155 3.46 5.62 -7.51
CA SER A 155 4.52 5.92 -6.58
C SER A 155 5.10 4.67 -5.91
N PRO A 156 6.43 4.61 -5.69
CA PRO A 156 7.08 3.50 -5.01
C PRO A 156 6.68 3.38 -3.54
N ILE A 157 6.12 4.43 -2.93
CA ILE A 157 5.74 4.43 -1.50
C ILE A 157 4.23 4.33 -1.28
N GLY A 158 3.44 4.25 -2.36
CA GLY A 158 1.99 4.22 -2.25
C GLY A 158 1.45 2.93 -1.65
N ASN A 159 2.16 1.82 -1.84
CA ASN A 159 1.87 0.55 -1.19
C ASN A 159 3.19 -0.26 -0.98
N PRO A 160 3.16 -1.27 -0.09
CA PRO A 160 4.35 -2.10 0.18
C PRO A 160 4.88 -2.91 -1.02
N GLN A 161 4.02 -3.32 -1.95
CA GLN A 161 4.40 -4.10 -3.12
C GLN A 161 5.22 -3.26 -4.11
N ASN A 162 4.82 -2.02 -4.35
CA ASN A 162 5.54 -1.05 -5.17
C ASN A 162 6.94 -0.77 -4.59
N LEU A 163 7.04 -0.72 -3.26
CA LEU A 163 8.31 -0.52 -2.57
C LEU A 163 9.27 -1.69 -2.81
N LEU A 164 8.78 -2.93 -2.76
CA LEU A 164 9.61 -4.10 -3.08
C LEU A 164 10.15 -4.03 -4.51
N ILE A 165 9.30 -3.67 -5.48
CA ILE A 165 9.70 -3.50 -6.88
C ILE A 165 10.74 -2.38 -7.00
N ALA A 166 10.54 -1.27 -6.29
CA ALA A 166 11.45 -0.14 -6.31
C ALA A 166 12.84 -0.47 -5.73
N LEU A 167 12.92 -1.29 -4.69
CA LEU A 167 14.17 -1.63 -4.01
C LEU A 167 14.89 -2.83 -4.62
N ASN A 168 14.16 -3.84 -5.09
CA ASN A 168 14.75 -5.08 -5.62
C ASN A 168 14.76 -5.16 -7.16
N GLY A 169 14.01 -4.29 -7.85
CA GLY A 169 13.87 -4.31 -9.31
C GLY A 169 14.99 -3.61 -10.08
N GLY A 170 16.02 -3.09 -9.40
CA GLY A 170 17.14 -2.38 -10.06
C GLY A 170 16.72 -1.08 -10.75
N ILE A 171 15.60 -0.48 -10.33
CA ILE A 171 15.04 0.72 -10.96
C ILE A 171 15.86 1.94 -10.54
N GLN A 172 16.47 2.61 -11.53
CA GLN A 172 17.08 3.91 -11.31
C GLN A 172 16.01 4.96 -11.02
N ASN A 173 16.24 5.78 -9.99
CA ASN A 173 15.34 6.85 -9.57
C ASN A 173 13.85 6.42 -9.49
N PRO A 174 13.48 5.51 -8.56
CA PRO A 174 12.16 4.88 -8.56
C PRO A 174 10.97 5.84 -8.60
N PHE A 175 11.03 6.96 -7.88
CA PHE A 175 9.96 7.97 -7.93
C PHE A 175 9.73 8.54 -9.32
N LEU A 176 10.81 8.92 -10.02
CA LEU A 176 10.71 9.51 -11.36
C LEU A 176 10.26 8.46 -12.38
N THR A 177 10.79 7.24 -12.27
CA THR A 177 10.43 6.14 -13.16
C THR A 177 8.94 5.77 -13.00
N PHE A 178 8.46 5.58 -11.77
CA PHE A 178 7.05 5.31 -11.51
C PHE A 178 6.17 6.45 -12.02
N LEU A 179 6.50 7.70 -11.70
CA LEU A 179 5.69 8.84 -12.13
C LEU A 179 5.66 8.96 -13.67
N ARG A 180 6.80 8.82 -14.34
CA ARG A 180 6.89 8.93 -15.80
C ARG A 180 6.02 7.92 -16.52
N TYR A 181 6.03 6.66 -16.07
CA TYR A 181 5.32 5.58 -16.76
C TYR A 181 3.88 5.39 -16.27
N LEU A 182 3.59 5.69 -15.00
CA LEU A 182 2.33 5.30 -14.36
C LEU A 182 1.42 6.49 -14.07
N LEU A 183 1.88 7.75 -14.14
CA LEU A 183 1.02 8.92 -13.90
C LEU A 183 -0.15 8.97 -14.88
N LEU A 184 0.12 8.91 -16.19
CA LEU A 184 -0.94 9.02 -17.20
C LEU A 184 -1.93 7.84 -17.13
N PRO A 185 -1.51 6.56 -17.09
CA PRO A 185 -2.42 5.44 -16.86
C PRO A 185 -3.26 5.59 -15.59
N THR A 186 -2.66 6.09 -14.50
CA THR A 186 -3.36 6.28 -13.23
C THR A 186 -4.46 7.34 -13.33
N LEU A 187 -4.16 8.50 -13.93
CA LEU A 187 -5.16 9.56 -14.13
C LEU A 187 -6.30 9.10 -15.05
N LEU A 188 -5.98 8.37 -16.12
CA LEU A 188 -6.97 7.78 -17.01
C LEU A 188 -7.86 6.77 -16.28
N ASN A 189 -7.27 5.86 -15.48
CA ASN A 189 -8.04 4.87 -14.73
C ASN A 189 -8.92 5.49 -13.64
N LEU A 190 -8.46 6.56 -12.97
CA LEU A 190 -9.31 7.31 -12.02
C LEU A 190 -10.51 7.94 -12.72
N TYR A 191 -10.30 8.51 -13.92
CA TYR A 191 -11.39 9.08 -14.71
C TYR A 191 -12.34 8.01 -15.27
N LEU A 192 -11.82 6.88 -15.76
CA LEU A 192 -12.64 5.75 -16.21
C LEU A 192 -13.47 5.18 -15.05
N THR A 193 -12.89 5.09 -13.85
CA THR A 193 -13.60 4.68 -12.64
C THR A 193 -14.76 5.62 -12.33
N PHE A 194 -14.55 6.94 -12.46
CA PHE A 194 -15.64 7.91 -12.33
C PHE A 194 -16.78 7.62 -13.31
N LEU A 195 -16.47 7.41 -14.60
CA LEU A 195 -17.48 7.11 -15.61
C LEU A 195 -18.22 5.80 -15.33
N LEU A 196 -17.51 4.76 -14.91
CA LEU A 196 -18.10 3.47 -14.54
C LEU A 196 -19.03 3.63 -13.34
N LEU A 197 -18.57 4.26 -12.26
CA LEU A 197 -19.40 4.48 -11.08
C LEU A 197 -20.64 5.33 -11.40
N LYS A 198 -20.51 6.35 -12.25
CA LYS A 198 -21.65 7.15 -12.72
C LYS A 198 -22.66 6.31 -13.52
N LYS A 199 -22.17 5.38 -14.35
CA LYS A 199 -23.02 4.46 -15.12
C LYS A 199 -23.73 3.43 -14.25
N PHE A 200 -23.07 2.90 -13.22
CA PHE A 200 -23.62 1.85 -12.35
C PHE A 200 -24.51 2.39 -11.21
N PHE A 201 -24.38 3.67 -10.85
CA PHE A 201 -25.15 4.31 -9.78
C PHE A 201 -25.85 5.59 -10.26
N PRO A 202 -26.66 5.56 -11.34
CA PRO A 202 -27.23 6.77 -11.93
C PRO A 202 -28.11 7.57 -10.95
N ASP A 203 -28.86 6.88 -10.08
CA ASP A 203 -29.78 7.48 -9.11
C ASP A 203 -29.08 8.36 -8.06
N ASP A 204 -27.79 8.12 -7.82
CA ASP A 204 -26.98 8.87 -6.87
C ASP A 204 -26.59 10.26 -7.39
N PHE A 205 -26.82 10.59 -8.66
CA PHE A 205 -26.37 11.85 -9.28
C PHE A 205 -27.45 12.91 -9.49
N HIS A 206 -28.64 12.74 -8.90
CA HIS A 206 -29.67 13.79 -8.89
C HIS A 206 -29.21 15.07 -8.16
N GLU A 207 -29.66 16.23 -8.63
CA GLU A 207 -29.26 17.53 -8.09
C GLU A 207 -29.70 17.69 -6.62
N ALA A 208 -28.72 17.86 -5.73
CA ALA A 208 -28.94 18.22 -4.35
C ALA A 208 -27.83 19.15 -3.87
N GLU A 209 -28.18 20.24 -3.19
CA GLU A 209 -27.22 21.15 -2.59
C GLU A 209 -26.39 20.45 -1.50
N LEU A 210 -25.07 20.50 -1.62
CA LEU A 210 -24.15 19.90 -0.65
C LEU A 210 -24.03 20.82 0.57
N ARG A 211 -24.60 20.42 1.72
CA ARG A 211 -24.42 21.11 3.00
C ARG A 211 -23.18 20.59 3.73
N HIS A 212 -22.31 21.49 4.16
CA HIS A 212 -21.01 21.17 4.79
C HIS A 212 -21.01 21.59 6.29
N SER A 213 -20.68 20.68 7.21
CA SER A 213 -20.48 20.82 8.68
C SER A 213 -19.12 20.25 9.12
N GLN A 214 -18.39 20.95 10.00
CA GLN A 214 -16.99 20.65 10.33
C GLN A 214 -16.83 19.49 11.34
N GLU A 215 -15.82 18.64 11.12
CA GLU A 215 -15.30 17.70 12.14
C GLU A 215 -14.10 18.34 12.87
N PRO A 216 -14.09 18.33 14.21
CA PRO A 216 -13.00 18.92 15.00
C PRO A 216 -11.74 18.06 14.99
N ILE A 217 -10.59 18.71 15.13
CA ILE A 217 -9.30 18.02 15.35
C ILE A 217 -9.37 17.33 16.72
N ARG A 218 -9.13 16.02 16.76
CA ARG A 218 -9.23 15.22 18.00
C ARG A 218 -8.09 15.49 18.96
N ASN A 219 -6.87 15.69 18.46
CA ASN A 219 -5.69 15.98 19.27
C ASN A 219 -4.81 17.02 18.58
N HIS A 220 -4.70 18.20 19.17
CA HIS A 220 -3.97 19.33 18.58
C HIS A 220 -2.45 19.12 18.57
N GLU A 221 -1.86 18.64 19.66
CA GLU A 221 -0.42 18.36 19.77
C GLU A 221 0.03 17.34 18.71
N LEU A 222 -0.68 16.20 18.65
CA LEU A 222 -0.37 15.15 17.68
C LEU A 222 -0.65 15.61 16.24
N ALA A 223 -1.65 16.47 16.01
CA ALA A 223 -1.92 17.04 14.68
C ALA A 223 -0.77 17.93 14.19
N VAL A 224 -0.13 18.71 15.08
CA VAL A 224 1.04 19.53 14.74
C VAL A 224 2.22 18.64 14.35
N LEU A 225 2.51 17.60 15.14
CA LEU A 225 3.59 16.65 14.86
C LEU A 225 3.33 15.85 13.58
N SER A 226 2.09 15.43 13.34
CA SER A 226 1.71 14.68 12.14
C SER A 226 1.73 15.56 10.89
N ARG A 227 1.33 16.84 11.01
CA ARG A 227 1.49 17.84 9.94
C ARG A 227 2.96 18.07 9.60
N LEU A 228 3.82 18.16 10.61
CA LEU A 228 5.26 18.29 10.41
C LEU A 228 5.83 17.05 9.71
N SER A 229 5.48 15.86 10.17
CA SER A 229 5.87 14.57 9.58
C SER A 229 5.47 14.48 8.11
N LEU A 230 4.22 14.83 7.79
CA LEU A 230 3.71 14.87 6.41
C LEU A 230 4.49 15.85 5.53
N ARG A 231 4.80 17.05 6.06
CA ARG A 231 5.63 18.03 5.33
C ARG A 231 7.04 17.49 5.07
N ILE A 232 7.64 16.79 6.03
CA ILE A 232 8.96 16.17 5.86
C ILE A 232 8.91 15.10 4.77
N VAL A 233 7.92 14.19 4.78
CA VAL A 233 7.76 13.19 3.70
C VAL A 233 7.67 13.90 2.35
N LEU A 234 6.76 14.87 2.21
CA LEU A 234 6.53 15.56 0.94
C LEU A 234 7.78 16.31 0.47
N LEU A 235 8.47 17.03 1.36
CA LEU A 235 9.69 17.77 1.02
C LEU A 235 10.84 16.85 0.62
N LEU A 236 11.03 15.73 1.33
CA LEU A 236 12.10 14.78 1.00
C LEU A 236 11.80 13.98 -0.27
N VAL A 237 10.54 13.63 -0.52
CA VAL A 237 10.11 13.01 -1.78
C VAL A 237 10.31 14.00 -2.93
N LEU A 238 9.88 15.26 -2.78
CA LEU A 238 10.10 16.30 -3.78
C LEU A 238 11.59 16.56 -4.01
N ALA A 239 12.38 16.68 -2.95
CA ALA A 239 13.83 16.83 -3.05
C ALA A 239 14.42 15.67 -3.85
N LYS A 240 14.03 14.42 -3.56
CA LYS A 240 14.51 13.24 -4.30
C LYS A 240 14.09 13.24 -5.77
N ILE A 241 12.88 13.69 -6.09
CA ILE A 241 12.39 13.81 -7.46
C ILE A 241 13.18 14.89 -8.23
N VAL A 242 13.56 15.99 -7.57
CA VAL A 242 14.27 17.12 -8.16
C VAL A 242 15.77 16.86 -8.27
N THR A 243 16.40 16.26 -7.26
CA THR A 243 17.85 15.98 -7.26
C THR A 243 18.23 14.88 -8.24
N ALA A 244 17.35 13.90 -8.46
CA ALA A 244 17.57 12.79 -9.38
C ALA A 244 17.96 13.21 -10.82
N PRO A 245 17.20 14.07 -11.53
CA PRO A 245 17.56 14.56 -12.86
C PRO A 245 18.71 15.57 -12.86
N LEU A 246 18.94 16.27 -11.74
CA LEU A 246 20.01 17.27 -11.62
C LEU A 246 21.40 16.67 -11.38
N GLY A 247 21.50 15.36 -11.15
CA GLY A 247 22.78 14.68 -10.87
C GLY A 247 23.46 15.18 -9.60
N LEU A 248 22.74 15.88 -8.72
CA LEU A 248 23.24 16.30 -7.42
C LEU A 248 23.39 15.02 -6.59
N GLY A 249 24.62 14.56 -6.37
CA GLY A 249 24.99 13.30 -5.72
C GLY A 249 24.56 13.13 -4.24
N ILE A 250 23.46 13.75 -3.84
CA ILE A 250 22.79 13.58 -2.57
C ILE A 250 21.90 12.33 -2.68
N GLU A 251 22.51 11.16 -2.52
CA GLU A 251 21.78 9.90 -2.46
C GLU A 251 21.30 9.61 -1.04
N PHE A 252 20.00 9.79 -0.78
CA PHE A 252 19.38 9.22 0.43
C PHE A 252 18.37 8.13 0.05
N ARG A 253 18.48 6.98 0.73
CA ARG A 253 17.61 5.81 0.58
C ARG A 253 16.16 6.16 0.94
N LEU A 254 15.20 5.41 0.39
CA LEU A 254 13.79 5.56 0.76
C LEU A 254 13.62 5.43 2.29
N THR A 255 14.36 4.50 2.91
CA THR A 255 14.42 4.28 4.35
C THR A 255 14.68 5.56 5.14
N HIS A 256 15.63 6.40 4.70
CA HIS A 256 15.95 7.65 5.38
C HIS A 256 14.76 8.64 5.36
N ILE A 257 13.97 8.66 4.28
CA ILE A 257 12.78 9.50 4.16
C ILE A 257 11.76 9.11 5.23
N ALA A 258 11.42 7.82 5.28
CA ALA A 258 10.43 7.30 6.21
C ALA A 258 10.85 7.47 7.67
N LEU A 259 12.11 7.15 8.00
CA LEU A 259 12.61 7.29 9.36
C LEU A 259 12.65 8.76 9.80
N THR A 260 13.20 9.65 8.98
CA THR A 260 13.24 11.10 9.29
C THR A 260 11.85 11.68 9.46
N ALA A 261 10.90 11.28 8.61
CA ALA A 261 9.52 11.70 8.72
C ALA A 261 8.80 11.16 9.97
N SER A 262 9.20 10.00 10.49
CA SER A 262 8.61 9.42 11.70
C SER A 262 9.14 10.06 13.00
N LEU A 263 10.34 10.67 12.98
CA LEU A 263 11.00 11.22 14.17
C LEU A 263 10.16 12.24 14.96
N PRO A 264 9.47 13.23 14.34
CA PRO A 264 8.64 14.16 15.09
C PRO A 264 7.58 13.47 15.94
N ILE A 265 6.99 12.39 15.43
CA ILE A 265 5.98 11.61 16.16
C ILE A 265 6.65 10.77 17.26
N LEU A 266 7.74 10.07 16.94
CA LEU A 266 8.41 9.16 17.90
C LEU A 266 9.05 9.91 19.08
N VAL A 267 9.68 11.05 18.82
CA VAL A 267 10.42 11.81 19.84
C VAL A 267 9.51 12.85 20.50
N GLY A 268 8.66 13.51 19.71
CA GLY A 268 7.86 14.65 20.16
C GLY A 268 6.52 14.27 20.79
N SER A 269 5.94 13.11 20.47
CA SER A 269 4.59 12.78 20.95
C SER A 269 4.61 12.20 22.37
N SER A 270 3.76 12.75 23.23
CA SER A 270 3.38 12.12 24.51
C SER A 270 2.70 10.75 24.34
N ARG A 271 2.15 10.46 23.15
CA ARG A 271 1.41 9.22 22.84
C ARG A 271 2.18 8.21 21.98
N ARG A 272 3.49 8.38 21.83
CA ARG A 272 4.36 7.52 20.98
C ARG A 272 4.12 6.02 21.16
N TRP A 273 3.94 5.55 22.40
CA TRP A 273 3.71 4.13 22.70
C TRP A 273 2.35 3.63 22.22
N ARG A 274 1.32 4.48 22.26
CA ARG A 274 -0.01 4.15 21.73
C ARG A 274 0.04 4.04 20.21
N ILE A 275 0.71 4.99 19.57
CA ILE A 275 0.93 4.98 18.11
C ILE A 275 1.69 3.71 17.73
N LEU A 276 2.83 3.44 18.38
CA LEU A 276 3.63 2.24 18.14
C LEU A 276 2.85 0.95 18.40
N ARG A 277 1.90 0.91 19.32
CA ARG A 277 1.06 -0.28 19.53
C ARG A 277 0.06 -0.50 18.40
N ASN A 278 -0.37 0.58 17.76
CA ASN A 278 -1.47 0.58 16.80
C ASN A 278 -1.00 0.61 15.33
N ILE A 279 0.31 0.71 15.07
CA ILE A 279 0.82 0.53 13.70
C ILE A 279 0.53 -0.89 13.18
N ASP A 280 0.61 -1.07 11.87
CA ASP A 280 0.35 -2.35 11.22
C ASP A 280 1.52 -3.35 11.35
N TRP A 281 1.66 -3.90 12.56
CA TRP A 281 2.62 -4.96 12.85
C TRP A 281 2.36 -6.24 12.05
N HIS A 282 1.10 -6.49 11.71
CA HIS A 282 0.73 -7.68 10.96
C HIS A 282 1.37 -7.67 9.57
N THR A 283 1.34 -6.52 8.90
CA THR A 283 1.99 -6.34 7.61
C THR A 283 3.51 -6.44 7.74
N LEU A 284 4.14 -5.87 8.78
CA LEU A 284 5.59 -6.06 9.01
C LEU A 284 5.96 -7.54 9.19
N VAL A 285 5.22 -8.28 10.02
CA VAL A 285 5.45 -9.71 10.23
C VAL A 285 5.25 -10.50 8.93
N PHE A 286 4.22 -10.16 8.15
CA PHE A 286 3.99 -10.75 6.83
C PHE A 286 5.19 -10.56 5.90
N PHE A 287 5.75 -9.35 5.78
CA PHE A 287 6.91 -9.09 4.91
C PHE A 287 8.16 -9.84 5.39
N ALA A 288 8.44 -9.84 6.69
CA ALA A 288 9.57 -10.57 7.24
C ALA A 288 9.45 -12.09 6.96
N ALA A 289 8.27 -12.67 7.20
CA ALA A 289 7.99 -14.08 6.92
C ALA A 289 8.06 -14.39 5.42
N MET A 290 7.51 -13.51 4.58
CA MET A 290 7.54 -13.66 3.13
C MET A 290 8.98 -13.66 2.60
N PHE A 291 9.86 -12.78 3.09
CA PHE A 291 11.28 -12.81 2.68
C PHE A 291 11.94 -14.16 2.99
N VAL A 292 11.71 -14.69 4.18
CA VAL A 292 12.26 -16.00 4.59
C VAL A 292 11.72 -17.13 3.72
N LEU A 293 10.40 -17.20 3.56
CA LEU A 293 9.76 -18.26 2.77
C LEU A 293 10.18 -18.18 1.30
N MET A 294 10.16 -16.99 0.72
CA MET A 294 10.51 -16.78 -0.69
C MET A 294 11.98 -17.06 -0.96
N GLU A 295 12.91 -16.73 -0.04
CA GLU A 295 14.32 -17.11 -0.17
C GLU A 295 14.50 -18.64 -0.14
N SER A 296 13.80 -19.33 0.77
CA SER A 296 13.84 -20.79 0.83
C SER A 296 13.35 -21.42 -0.48
N VAL A 297 12.26 -20.90 -1.05
CA VAL A 297 11.73 -21.35 -2.34
C VAL A 297 12.69 -21.01 -3.48
N TRP A 298 13.24 -19.80 -3.51
CA TRP A 298 14.14 -19.33 -4.56
C TRP A 298 15.38 -20.21 -4.70
N ARG A 299 15.92 -20.67 -3.56
CA ARG A 299 17.09 -21.57 -3.50
C ARG A 299 16.84 -22.97 -4.06
N THR A 300 15.59 -23.40 -4.17
CA THR A 300 15.26 -24.69 -4.79
C THR A 300 15.57 -24.75 -6.29
N GLY A 301 15.81 -23.60 -6.93
CA GLY A 301 16.05 -23.53 -8.37
C GLY A 301 14.77 -23.75 -9.21
N PHE A 302 13.60 -23.90 -8.57
CA PHE A 302 12.36 -24.25 -9.25
C PHE A 302 11.96 -23.22 -10.30
N PHE A 303 11.84 -21.94 -9.93
CA PHE A 303 11.43 -20.89 -10.87
C PHE A 303 12.43 -20.75 -12.01
N GLN A 304 13.73 -20.84 -11.72
CA GLN A 304 14.81 -20.77 -12.70
C GLN A 304 14.71 -21.94 -13.70
N SER A 305 14.44 -23.15 -13.21
CA SER A 305 14.25 -24.33 -14.04
C SER A 305 12.99 -24.24 -14.90
N LEU A 306 11.88 -23.74 -14.33
CA LEU A 306 10.60 -23.59 -15.01
C LEU A 306 10.68 -22.55 -16.13
N ILE A 307 11.30 -21.40 -15.85
CA ILE A 307 11.57 -20.36 -16.85
C ILE A 307 12.43 -20.94 -17.98
N LYS A 308 13.54 -21.61 -17.65
CA LYS A 308 14.44 -22.20 -18.65
C LYS A 308 13.78 -23.29 -19.51
N GLN A 309 12.93 -24.13 -18.92
CA GLN A 309 12.28 -25.25 -19.64
C GLN A 309 11.09 -24.81 -20.48
N SER A 310 10.35 -23.78 -20.05
CA SER A 310 9.18 -23.30 -20.79
C SER A 310 9.52 -22.75 -22.18
N GLY A 311 10.76 -22.31 -22.41
CA GLY A 311 11.16 -21.60 -23.62
C GLY A 311 10.47 -20.24 -23.78
N VAL A 312 9.64 -19.83 -22.81
CA VAL A 312 8.92 -18.57 -22.82
C VAL A 312 9.79 -17.49 -22.18
N ASN A 313 9.97 -16.38 -22.89
CA ASN A 313 10.64 -15.23 -22.32
C ASN A 313 9.69 -14.49 -21.36
N VAL A 314 9.76 -14.83 -20.07
CA VAL A 314 8.97 -14.20 -19.00
C VAL A 314 9.28 -12.72 -18.79
N ALA A 315 10.35 -12.19 -19.39
CA ALA A 315 10.68 -10.77 -19.35
C ALA A 315 9.96 -9.96 -20.46
N THR A 316 9.21 -10.61 -21.35
CA THR A 316 8.38 -9.92 -22.35
C THR A 316 7.21 -9.20 -21.68
N THR A 317 6.89 -8.01 -22.18
CA THR A 317 5.82 -7.17 -21.63
C THR A 317 4.48 -7.90 -21.65
N GLU A 318 4.20 -8.66 -22.71
CA GLU A 318 2.97 -9.43 -22.88
C GLU A 318 2.81 -10.50 -21.81
N MET A 319 3.89 -11.23 -21.52
CA MET A 319 3.87 -12.28 -20.50
C MET A 319 3.75 -11.70 -19.10
N ILE A 320 4.47 -10.60 -18.81
CA ILE A 320 4.36 -9.90 -17.53
C ILE A 320 2.91 -9.42 -17.32
N LEU A 321 2.29 -8.81 -18.33
CA LEU A 321 0.90 -8.37 -18.26
C LEU A 321 -0.06 -9.54 -18.04
N ALA A 322 0.03 -10.60 -18.83
CA ALA A 322 -0.86 -11.74 -18.73
C ALA A 322 -0.76 -12.43 -17.36
N ILE A 323 0.46 -12.72 -16.89
CA ILE A 323 0.69 -13.32 -15.57
C ILE A 323 0.19 -12.39 -14.46
N SER A 324 0.51 -11.10 -14.52
CA SER A 324 0.13 -10.14 -13.47
C SER A 324 -1.39 -9.99 -13.38
N VAL A 325 -2.10 -9.92 -14.51
CA VAL A 325 -3.57 -9.84 -14.51
C VAL A 325 -4.20 -11.10 -13.95
N VAL A 326 -3.75 -12.29 -14.38
CA VAL A 326 -4.32 -13.57 -13.93
C VAL A 326 -4.02 -13.80 -12.44
N LEU A 327 -2.76 -13.65 -12.03
CA LEU A 327 -2.35 -13.90 -10.65
C LEU A 327 -2.96 -12.88 -9.67
N SER A 328 -3.14 -11.62 -10.08
CA SER A 328 -3.79 -10.61 -9.21
C SER A 328 -5.26 -10.91 -8.91
N GLN A 329 -5.93 -11.77 -9.69
CA GLN A 329 -7.29 -12.23 -9.35
C GLN A 329 -7.30 -13.30 -8.24
N LEU A 330 -6.19 -14.03 -8.09
CA LEU A 330 -6.06 -15.16 -7.17
C LEU A 330 -5.35 -14.76 -5.87
N ILE A 331 -4.36 -13.88 -5.98
CA ILE A 331 -3.54 -13.39 -4.88
C ILE A 331 -3.89 -11.91 -4.68
N SER A 332 -4.57 -11.61 -3.57
CA SER A 332 -5.00 -10.25 -3.27
C SER A 332 -3.80 -9.30 -3.15
N ASN A 333 -3.89 -8.15 -3.81
CA ASN A 333 -2.94 -7.04 -3.67
C ASN A 333 -3.23 -6.16 -2.44
N VAL A 334 -4.30 -6.49 -1.69
CA VAL A 334 -4.80 -5.79 -0.49
C VAL A 334 -5.17 -6.79 0.60
#